data_AF-A0A8C9J7I6-F1
#
_entry.id   AF-A0A8C9J7I6-F1
#
_cell.length_a   1.000
_cell.length_b   1.000
_cell.length_c   1.000
_cell.angle_alpha   90.00
_cell.angle_beta   90.00
_cell.angle_gamma   90.00
#
_symmetry.space_group_name_H-M   'P 1'
#
loop_
_entity.id
_entity.type
_entity.pdbx_description
1 polymer ?
#
loop_
_entity_poly.entity_id
_entity_poly.type
_entity_poly.pdbx_seq_one_letter_code
_entity_poly.pdbx_strand_id
1 'polypeptide(L)'
;MASRVDAVASKVQTAVTMKGVTKNMAQVTKALDRALSTMDLQKVSAVMDRFEQQVQNLDVHTCVMEDSMSSATTLTTPQEQVDSLIVQIAEENGLEVLDQLSQLPEGASAVGESSVRSQEDQLSRRLAALRN
;
A
#
# COMPACT_ATOMS: atom_id res chain seq x y z
N MET A 1 -5.96 -26.91 2.63
CA MET A 1 -6.20 -26.60 4.06
C MET A 1 -5.00 -25.96 4.73
N ALA A 2 -3.75 -26.38 4.43
CA ALA A 2 -2.53 -25.76 4.97
C ALA A 2 -2.40 -24.25 4.70
N SER A 3 -2.76 -23.77 3.50
CA SER A 3 -2.71 -22.34 3.15
C SER A 3 -3.63 -21.44 3.99
N ARG A 4 -4.80 -21.95 4.41
CA ARG A 4 -5.71 -21.18 5.27
C ARG A 4 -5.20 -21.10 6.70
N VAL A 5 -4.54 -22.16 7.19
CA VAL A 5 -3.91 -22.18 8.51
C VAL A 5 -2.68 -21.27 8.54
N ASP A 6 -1.88 -21.28 7.48
CA ASP A 6 -0.71 -20.41 7.33
C ASP A 6 -1.10 -18.92 7.20
N ALA A 7 -2.16 -18.61 6.44
CA ALA A 7 -2.70 -17.25 6.36
C ALA A 7 -3.20 -16.73 7.72
N VAL A 8 -3.83 -17.59 8.54
CA VAL A 8 -4.27 -17.22 9.89
C VAL A 8 -3.06 -17.08 10.84
N ALA A 9 -2.07 -17.96 10.74
CA ALA A 9 -0.84 -17.87 11.52
C ALA A 9 -0.07 -16.57 11.23
N SER A 10 0.04 -16.18 9.96
CA SER A 10 0.65 -14.92 9.53
C SER A 10 -0.11 -13.70 10.07
N LYS A 11 -1.45 -13.68 9.97
CA LYS A 11 -2.29 -12.62 10.57
C LYS A 11 -2.13 -12.52 12.09
N VAL A 12 -2.06 -13.65 12.79
CA VAL A 12 -1.84 -13.69 14.24
C VAL A 12 -0.45 -13.18 14.59
N GLN A 13 0.59 -13.58 13.84
CA GLN A 13 1.95 -13.12 14.05
C GLN A 13 2.08 -11.60 13.84
N THR A 14 1.44 -11.05 12.81
CA THR A 14 1.33 -9.60 12.65
C THR A 14 0.66 -8.97 13.85
N ALA A 15 -0.51 -9.47 14.25
CA ALA A 15 -1.26 -8.89 15.37
C ALA A 15 -0.44 -8.88 16.68
N VAL A 16 0.33 -9.95 16.94
CA VAL A 16 1.23 -10.03 18.10
C VAL A 16 2.37 -9.02 17.98
N THR A 17 2.99 -8.91 16.80
CA THR A 17 4.07 -7.95 16.54
C THR A 17 3.58 -6.52 16.70
N MET A 18 2.43 -6.18 16.12
CA MET A 18 1.82 -4.86 16.17
C MET A 18 1.37 -4.47 17.58
N LYS A 19 0.92 -5.45 18.37
CA LYS A 19 0.65 -5.27 19.82
C LYS A 19 1.94 -4.97 20.60
N GLY A 20 3.04 -5.61 20.24
CA GLY A 20 4.38 -5.32 20.79
C GLY A 20 4.83 -3.89 20.50
N VAL A 21 4.70 -3.46 19.24
CA VAL A 21 5.03 -2.09 18.82
C VAL A 21 4.16 -1.07 19.54
N THR A 22 2.85 -1.30 19.63
CA THR A 22 1.91 -0.42 20.35
C THR A 22 2.30 -0.25 21.81
N LYS A 23 2.69 -1.35 22.48
CA LYS A 23 3.14 -1.31 23.88
C LYS A 23 4.43 -0.49 24.03
N ASN A 24 5.37 -0.63 23.09
CA ASN A 24 6.61 0.13 23.10
C ASN A 24 6.36 1.62 22.84
N MET A 25 5.49 1.98 21.89
CA MET A 25 5.09 3.36 21.65
C MET A 25 4.44 3.97 22.89
N ALA A 26 3.52 3.25 23.55
CA ALA A 26 2.90 3.73 24.79
C ALA A 26 3.92 3.99 25.92
N GLN A 27 4.97 3.17 26.03
CA GLN A 27 6.05 3.40 26.98
C GLN A 27 6.89 4.64 26.62
N VAL A 28 7.19 4.84 25.33
CA VAL A 28 7.92 6.02 24.85
C VAL A 28 7.12 7.30 25.06
N THR A 29 5.83 7.32 24.74
CA THR A 29 4.96 8.48 24.98
C THR A 29 4.91 8.83 26.47
N LYS A 30 4.84 7.83 27.35
CA LYS A 30 4.87 8.04 28.81
C LYS A 30 6.22 8.55 29.33
N ALA A 31 7.32 8.14 28.70
CA ALA A 31 8.65 8.68 29.00
C ALA A 31 8.79 10.14 28.53
N LEU A 32 8.20 10.47 27.37
CA LEU A 32 8.12 11.82 26.83
C LEU A 32 7.33 12.77 27.73
N ASP A 33 6.17 12.33 28.20
CA ASP A 33 5.32 13.10 29.13
C ASP A 33 6.06 13.44 30.43
N ARG A 34 6.79 12.45 31.00
CA ARG A 34 7.67 12.69 32.16
C ARG A 34 8.82 13.65 31.84
N ALA A 35 9.47 13.50 30.69
CA ALA A 35 10.58 14.36 30.28
C ALA A 35 10.13 15.82 30.09
N LEU A 36 8.98 16.02 29.44
CA LEU A 36 8.31 17.32 29.28
C LEU A 36 7.92 17.92 30.62
N SER A 37 7.37 17.13 31.54
CA SER A 37 7.03 17.58 32.90
C SER A 37 8.25 18.01 33.72
N THR A 38 9.43 17.43 33.46
CA THR A 38 10.69 17.84 34.10
C THR A 38 11.40 18.99 33.39
N MET A 39 10.86 19.48 32.26
CA MET A 39 11.45 20.55 31.43
C MET A 39 12.92 20.27 31.03
N ASP A 40 13.30 18.99 30.99
CA ASP A 40 14.65 18.52 30.66
C ASP A 40 14.74 18.30 29.14
N LEU A 41 15.14 19.36 28.43
CA LEU A 41 15.26 19.38 26.98
C LEU A 41 16.17 18.27 26.43
N GLN A 42 17.19 17.83 27.20
CA GLN A 42 18.05 16.72 26.78
C GLN A 42 17.32 15.38 26.82
N LYS A 43 16.47 15.15 27.83
CA LYS A 43 15.63 13.95 27.86
C LYS A 43 14.55 13.96 26.78
N VAL A 44 13.95 15.12 26.48
CA VAL A 44 12.96 15.23 25.40
C VAL A 44 13.61 14.91 24.05
N SER A 45 14.81 15.43 23.78
CA SER A 45 15.58 15.11 22.56
C SER A 45 15.87 13.61 22.46
N ALA A 46 16.38 12.99 23.53
CA ALA A 46 16.70 11.55 23.53
C ALA A 46 15.46 10.65 23.34
N VAL A 47 14.28 11.09 23.79
CA VAL A 47 13.03 10.35 23.55
C VAL A 47 12.48 10.60 22.15
N MET A 48 12.68 11.79 21.57
CA MET A 48 12.35 12.07 20.16
C MET A 48 13.20 11.22 19.21
N ASP A 49 14.51 11.11 19.44
CA ASP A 49 15.38 10.26 18.62
C ASP A 49 14.92 8.79 18.65
N ARG A 50 14.48 8.31 19.83
CA ARG A 50 13.91 6.96 19.98
C ARG A 50 12.54 6.82 19.33
N PHE A 51 11.71 7.86 19.35
CA PHE A 51 10.42 7.87 18.69
C PHE A 51 10.59 7.80 17.17
N GLU A 52 11.49 8.61 16.62
CA GLU A 52 11.81 8.61 15.19
C GLU A 52 12.33 7.24 14.74
N GLN A 53 13.22 6.64 15.53
CA GLN A 53 13.69 5.28 15.29
C GLN A 53 12.56 4.22 15.38
N GLN A 54 11.58 4.40 16.26
CA GLN A 54 10.41 3.49 16.34
C GLN A 54 9.45 3.66 15.17
N VAL A 55 9.19 4.89 14.74
CA VAL A 55 8.36 5.19 13.57
C VAL A 55 9.02 4.64 12.31
N GLN A 56 10.33 4.83 12.15
CA GLN A 56 11.06 4.31 11.00
C GLN A 56 11.06 2.77 10.97
N ASN A 57 11.24 2.11 12.12
CA ASN A 57 11.12 0.65 12.19
C ASN A 57 9.70 0.17 11.88
N LEU A 58 8.67 0.90 12.35
CA LEU A 58 7.27 0.57 12.03
C LEU A 58 7.01 0.70 10.53
N ASP A 59 7.55 1.74 9.89
CA ASP A 59 7.42 1.97 8.45
C ASP A 59 8.09 0.84 7.65
N VAL A 60 9.34 0.51 7.96
CA VAL A 60 10.04 -0.62 7.32
C VAL A 60 9.31 -1.94 7.54
N HIS A 61 8.81 -2.21 8.76
CA HIS A 61 8.02 -3.41 9.03
C HIS A 61 6.71 -3.44 8.23
N THR A 62 6.06 -2.28 8.06
CA THR A 62 4.82 -2.16 7.29
C THR A 62 5.09 -2.38 5.82
N CYS A 63 6.12 -1.76 5.23
CA CYS A 63 6.52 -1.99 3.85
C CYS A 63 6.87 -3.46 3.59
N VAL A 64 7.71 -4.08 4.44
CA VAL A 64 8.08 -5.50 4.27
C VAL A 64 6.85 -6.41 4.40
N MET A 65 5.93 -6.07 5.31
CA MET A 65 4.68 -6.80 5.45
C MET A 65 3.79 -6.62 4.22
N GLU A 66 3.67 -5.41 3.68
CA GLU A 66 2.87 -5.10 2.49
C GLU A 66 3.45 -5.79 1.25
N ASP A 67 4.78 -5.81 1.08
CA ASP A 67 5.47 -6.53 0.02
C ASP A 67 5.26 -8.04 0.11
N SER A 68 5.35 -8.59 1.33
CA SER A 68 5.13 -10.02 1.60
C SER A 68 3.66 -10.39 1.37
N MET A 69 2.73 -9.54 1.80
CA MET A 69 1.30 -9.71 1.56
C MET A 69 0.98 -9.59 0.08
N SER A 70 1.53 -8.62 -0.64
CA SER A 70 1.36 -8.45 -2.09
C SER A 70 1.84 -9.69 -2.84
N SER A 71 3.02 -10.21 -2.48
CA SER A 71 3.56 -11.45 -3.04
C SER A 71 2.69 -12.68 -2.75
N ALA A 72 2.21 -12.83 -1.50
CA ALA A 72 1.33 -13.93 -1.12
C ALA A 72 -0.08 -13.80 -1.75
N THR A 73 -0.55 -12.57 -1.93
CA THR A 73 -1.89 -12.25 -2.44
C THR A 73 -1.94 -12.33 -3.97
N THR A 74 -0.82 -12.12 -4.67
CA THR A 74 -0.70 -12.33 -6.13
C THR A 74 -1.18 -13.72 -6.59
N LEU A 75 -1.01 -14.76 -5.76
CA LEU A 75 -1.46 -16.12 -6.11
C LEU A 75 -2.98 -16.33 -5.91
N THR A 76 -3.64 -15.54 -5.05
CA THR A 76 -5.06 -15.71 -4.70
C THR A 76 -5.97 -14.60 -5.24
N THR A 77 -5.42 -13.47 -5.66
CA THR A 77 -6.11 -12.38 -6.39
C THR A 77 -5.21 -11.94 -7.55
N PRO A 78 -5.32 -12.59 -8.71
CA PRO A 78 -4.61 -12.18 -9.91
C PRO A 78 -5.01 -10.76 -10.32
N GLN A 79 -4.04 -9.95 -10.73
CA GLN A 79 -4.27 -8.55 -11.10
C GLN A 79 -5.34 -8.40 -12.19
N GLU A 80 -5.29 -9.24 -13.23
CA GLU A 80 -6.29 -9.33 -14.30
C GLU A 80 -7.73 -9.51 -13.79
N GLN A 81 -7.93 -10.30 -12.73
CA GLN A 81 -9.26 -10.53 -12.16
C GLN A 81 -9.75 -9.32 -11.36
N VAL A 82 -8.84 -8.57 -10.74
CA VAL A 82 -9.17 -7.32 -10.03
C VAL A 82 -9.47 -6.21 -11.03
N ASP A 83 -8.67 -6.07 -12.09
CA ASP A 83 -8.86 -5.08 -13.15
C ASP A 83 -10.20 -5.32 -13.87
N SER A 84 -10.53 -6.57 -14.21
CA SER A 84 -11.84 -6.90 -14.79
C SER A 84 -13.00 -6.61 -13.83
N LEU A 85 -12.82 -6.82 -12.52
CA LEU A 85 -13.85 -6.52 -11.52
C LEU A 85 -14.04 -5.01 -11.34
N ILE A 86 -12.96 -4.22 -11.42
CA ILE A 86 -13.02 -2.75 -11.37
C ILE A 86 -13.80 -2.22 -12.57
N VAL A 87 -13.55 -2.74 -13.77
CA VAL A 87 -14.31 -2.39 -14.99
C VAL A 87 -15.78 -2.79 -14.83
N GLN A 88 -16.06 -4.02 -14.40
CA GLN A 88 -17.44 -4.50 -14.22
C GLN A 88 -18.21 -3.68 -13.17
N ILE A 89 -17.59 -3.30 -12.06
CA ILE A 89 -18.20 -2.45 -11.03
C ILE A 89 -18.38 -1.01 -11.54
N ALA A 90 -17.43 -0.50 -12.33
CA ALA A 90 -17.52 0.83 -12.94
C ALA A 90 -18.67 0.89 -13.96
N GLU A 91 -18.86 -0.15 -14.78
CA GLU A 91 -20.00 -0.33 -15.67
C GLU A 91 -21.32 -0.42 -14.86
N GLU A 92 -21.35 -1.25 -13.80
CA GLU A 92 -22.54 -1.50 -12.97
C GLU A 92 -22.98 -0.27 -12.16
N ASN A 93 -22.03 0.57 -11.72
CA ASN A 93 -22.30 1.82 -11.02
C ASN A 93 -22.45 3.02 -11.97
N GLY A 94 -22.40 2.81 -13.28
CA GLY A 94 -22.55 3.85 -14.29
C GLY A 94 -21.43 4.91 -14.26
N LEU A 95 -20.27 4.58 -13.68
CA LEU A 95 -19.08 5.44 -13.69
C LEU A 95 -18.55 5.59 -15.12
N GLU A 96 -18.65 4.56 -15.97
CA GLU A 96 -18.38 4.70 -17.40
C GLU A 96 -19.43 5.55 -18.12
N VAL A 97 -20.68 5.59 -17.68
CA VAL A 97 -21.72 6.41 -18.33
C VAL A 97 -21.54 7.88 -17.94
N LEU A 98 -21.09 8.16 -16.72
CA LEU A 98 -20.77 9.52 -16.29
C LEU A 98 -19.46 10.01 -16.93
N ASP A 99 -18.45 9.14 -17.06
CA ASP A 99 -17.19 9.45 -17.75
C ASP A 99 -17.37 9.54 -19.27
N GLN A 100 -18.12 8.64 -19.92
CA GLN A 100 -18.50 8.78 -21.34
C GLN A 100 -19.46 9.94 -21.60
N LEU A 101 -20.35 10.31 -20.68
CA LEU A 101 -21.23 11.47 -20.84
C LEU A 101 -20.50 12.79 -20.59
N SER A 102 -19.47 12.79 -19.73
CA SER A 102 -18.54 13.93 -19.60
C SER A 102 -17.46 13.94 -20.70
N GLN A 103 -17.24 12.83 -21.39
CA GLN A 103 -16.42 12.72 -22.61
C GLN A 103 -17.23 12.83 -23.91
N LEU A 104 -18.57 12.96 -23.85
CA LEU A 104 -19.39 13.27 -25.01
C LEU A 104 -19.16 14.76 -25.36
N PRO A 105 -18.79 15.07 -26.61
CA PRO A 105 -17.96 16.22 -26.90
C PRO A 105 -18.78 17.50 -27.05
N GLU A 106 -18.54 18.50 -26.21
CA GLU A 106 -18.49 19.87 -26.71
C GLU A 106 -17.11 20.09 -27.36
N GLY A 107 -16.95 19.53 -28.56
CA GLY A 107 -15.94 19.94 -29.54
C GLY A 107 -14.47 19.65 -29.23
N ALA A 108 -13.92 18.67 -29.97
CA ALA A 108 -12.51 18.58 -30.38
C ALA A 108 -11.45 18.28 -29.30
N SER A 109 -11.07 17.00 -29.16
CA SER A 109 -9.65 16.54 -29.13
C SER A 109 -9.53 15.01 -28.97
N ALA A 110 -9.94 14.24 -29.98
CA ALA A 110 -9.70 12.79 -30.04
C ALA A 110 -8.32 12.46 -30.64
N VAL A 111 -7.24 12.95 -30.03
CA VAL A 111 -5.84 12.67 -30.46
C VAL A 111 -4.95 12.25 -29.26
N GLY A 112 -5.52 11.86 -28.12
CA GLY A 112 -4.74 11.50 -26.91
C GLY A 112 -4.66 10.00 -26.61
N GLU A 113 -5.75 9.26 -26.80
CA GLU A 113 -5.91 7.97 -26.13
C GLU A 113 -5.30 6.77 -26.88
N SER A 114 -5.23 6.84 -28.22
CA SER A 114 -4.55 5.79 -29.02
C SER A 114 -3.03 5.74 -28.79
N SER A 115 -2.44 6.80 -28.23
CA SER A 115 -0.99 6.87 -28.00
C SER A 115 -0.54 6.08 -26.77
N VAL A 116 -1.39 5.95 -25.74
CA VAL A 116 -1.01 5.28 -24.48
C VAL A 116 -1.01 3.76 -24.67
N ARG A 117 -2.08 3.22 -25.26
CA ARG A 117 -2.21 1.78 -25.54
C ARG A 117 -1.11 1.25 -26.48
N SER A 118 -0.69 2.07 -27.43
CA SER A 118 0.42 1.73 -28.35
C SER A 118 1.78 1.70 -27.65
N GLN A 119 1.98 2.52 -26.61
CA GLN A 119 3.23 2.55 -25.85
C GLN A 119 3.36 1.33 -24.93
N GLU A 120 2.26 0.88 -24.32
CA GLU A 120 2.24 -0.32 -23.48
C GLU A 120 2.57 -1.60 -24.26
N ASP A 121 2.03 -1.75 -25.47
CA ASP A 121 2.36 -2.87 -26.37
C ASP A 121 3.84 -2.86 -26.78
N GLN A 122 4.42 -1.67 -26.98
CA GLN A 122 5.82 -1.51 -27.36
C GLN A 122 6.78 -1.80 -26.18
N LEU A 123 6.41 -1.39 -24.97
CA LEU A 123 7.14 -1.70 -23.73
C LEU A 123 7.13 -3.20 -23.46
N SER A 124 5.96 -3.83 -23.58
CA SER A 124 5.77 -5.28 -23.44
C SER A 124 6.67 -6.08 -24.38
N ARG A 125 6.77 -5.65 -25.65
CA ARG A 125 7.68 -6.27 -26.62
C ARG A 125 9.16 -6.08 -26.29
N ARG A 126 9.57 -4.90 -25.82
CA ARG A 126 10.96 -4.64 -25.42
C ARG A 126 11.37 -5.46 -24.19
N LEU A 127 10.47 -5.60 -23.22
CA LEU A 127 10.72 -6.38 -22.00
C LEU A 127 10.85 -7.87 -22.32
N ALA A 128 10.05 -8.39 -23.27
CA ALA A 128 10.19 -9.76 -23.76
C ALA A 128 11.53 -10.01 -24.50
N ALA A 129 12.02 -9.01 -25.25
CA ALA A 129 13.29 -9.11 -25.98
C ALA A 129 14.53 -9.07 -25.07
N LEU A 130 14.44 -8.41 -23.91
CA LEU A 130 15.51 -8.34 -22.89
C LEU A 130 15.56 -9.59 -21.98
N ARG A 131 14.59 -10.49 -22.08
CA ARG A 131 14.49 -11.72 -21.26
C ARG A 131 15.10 -12.96 -21.92
N ASN A 132 15.65 -12.84 -23.14
CA ASN A 132 16.51 -13.83 -23.80
C ASN A 132 17.96 -13.33 -23.81
#